data_AF-A0A220S5N2-F1
#
_entry.id   AF-A0A220S5N2-F1
#
_cell.length_a   1.000
_cell.length_b   1.000
_cell.length_c   1.000
_cell.angle_alpha   90.00
_cell.angle_beta   90.00
_cell.angle_gamma   90.00
#
_symmetry.space_group_name_H-M   'P 1'
#
loop_
_entity.id
_entity.type
_entity.pdbx_description
1 polymer ?
#
loop_
_entity_poly.entity_id
_entity_poly.type
_entity_poly.pdbx_seq_one_letter_code
_entity_poly.pdbx_strand_id
1 'polypeptide(L)'
;MLIDSKKNQFEDLLKKLSTNLSITRSQHEAAVQSYKAVGKYLSSESSPLSEYEPYIKPQGSFIIGTTIQSIEEDGDIDLDVVCEFKRKKITWTQYHLKNAVGDHLKAHGTYERLLDEEGRRCWTLSYREEGVTNQRYHMDILPAIVANGYSLLLESSFKNLMDEDYEKLQLSITDKEKSNYYMSTFPEEWLQSNPYGYAKWFMKRAFLVGNQFNNLYSLNESVKPTPDYQEERLPLQRVVQLLKRHRDVYFSKEQNDEIRKQKPISCIITTLAARAYRGESNLIDAMWGVINRMRDEIEFRYIPEYGMEIEWISNPVNVLENFADRWNDQNSYRRDNFYRWLDQLSIDLNDAENKTGLQNISESLSASFGRKPVQAAFGQIADHMRDLTNSGNNNIDRNNGLVGLATAGLTSINPIKKHDFYGTNEEE
;
A
#
# COMPACT_ATOMS: atom_id res chain seq x y z
N MET A 1 25.99 6.50 14.49
CA MET A 1 25.99 7.63 13.54
C MET A 1 26.69 7.14 12.29
N LEU A 2 25.94 6.81 11.24
CA LEU A 2 26.54 6.46 9.95
C LEU A 2 27.32 7.67 9.42
N ILE A 3 28.46 7.42 8.79
CA ILE A 3 29.10 8.43 7.92
C ILE A 3 28.11 8.73 6.79
N ASP A 4 27.86 10.01 6.48
CA ASP A 4 26.78 10.46 5.56
C ASP A 4 26.73 9.71 4.22
N SER A 5 27.87 9.24 3.72
CA SER A 5 27.98 8.44 2.51
C SER A 5 27.44 7.00 2.62
N LYS A 6 27.66 6.31 3.75
CA LYS A 6 27.08 4.97 4.01
C LYS A 6 25.55 5.07 4.12
N LYS A 7 25.06 6.15 4.74
CA LYS A 7 23.63 6.46 4.83
C LYS A 7 23.01 6.64 3.44
N ASN A 8 23.65 7.39 2.54
CA ASN A 8 23.17 7.60 1.17
C ASN A 8 23.10 6.30 0.36
N GLN A 9 24.08 5.40 0.48
CA GLN A 9 24.05 4.10 -0.19
C GLN A 9 22.91 3.21 0.32
N PHE A 10 22.72 3.16 1.64
CA PHE A 10 21.64 2.38 2.23
C PHE A 10 20.26 2.95 1.85
N GLU A 11 20.15 4.28 1.78
CA GLU A 11 18.94 4.94 1.30
C GLU A 11 18.62 4.59 -0.17
N ASP A 12 19.62 4.63 -1.05
CA ASP A 12 19.45 4.25 -2.46
C ASP A 12 19.01 2.78 -2.61
N LEU A 13 19.59 1.90 -1.79
CA LEU A 13 19.20 0.49 -1.72
C LEU A 13 17.74 0.33 -1.28
N LEU A 14 17.31 1.02 -0.22
CA LEU A 14 15.91 0.99 0.23
C LEU A 14 14.94 1.57 -0.80
N LYS A 15 15.35 2.60 -1.55
CA LYS A 15 14.56 3.18 -2.64
C LYS A 15 14.37 2.16 -3.77
N LYS A 16 15.44 1.53 -4.24
CA LYS A 16 15.40 0.48 -5.26
C LYS A 16 14.60 -0.75 -4.80
N LEU A 17 14.78 -1.16 -3.54
CA LEU A 17 13.99 -2.21 -2.92
C LEU A 17 12.50 -1.86 -3.01
N SER A 18 12.08 -0.69 -2.49
CA SER A 18 10.69 -0.21 -2.55
C SER A 18 10.14 -0.17 -3.98
N THR A 19 10.94 0.24 -4.96
CA THR A 19 10.55 0.19 -6.38
C THR A 19 10.28 -1.24 -6.83
N ASN A 20 11.13 -2.20 -6.48
CA ASN A 20 10.95 -3.62 -6.80
C ASN A 20 9.82 -4.29 -6.00
N LEU A 21 9.37 -3.70 -4.89
CA LEU A 21 8.19 -4.15 -4.16
C LEU A 21 6.88 -3.67 -4.81
N SER A 22 6.93 -2.56 -5.53
CA SER A 22 5.77 -1.90 -6.10
C SER A 22 5.23 -2.68 -7.31
N ILE A 23 3.94 -2.53 -7.59
CA ILE A 23 3.39 -3.02 -8.86
C ILE A 23 4.05 -2.30 -10.03
N THR A 24 4.27 -3.03 -11.11
CA THR A 24 4.80 -2.47 -12.37
C THR A 24 3.76 -1.63 -13.09
N ARG A 25 4.21 -0.78 -14.03
CA ARG A 25 3.32 0.00 -14.89
C ARG A 25 2.31 -0.88 -15.63
N SER A 26 2.75 -2.02 -16.18
CA SER A 26 1.87 -2.95 -16.89
C SER A 26 0.83 -3.60 -15.98
N GLN A 27 1.20 -3.98 -14.75
CA GLN A 27 0.24 -4.49 -13.75
C GLN A 27 -0.78 -3.41 -13.35
N HIS A 28 -0.33 -2.16 -13.18
CA HIS A 28 -1.22 -1.04 -12.91
C HIS A 28 -2.21 -0.80 -14.06
N GLU A 29 -1.73 -0.74 -15.29
CA GLU A 29 -2.57 -0.57 -16.48
C GLU A 29 -3.59 -1.71 -16.63
N ALA A 30 -3.17 -2.96 -16.38
CA ALA A 30 -4.06 -4.13 -16.40
C ALA A 30 -5.14 -4.07 -15.30
N ALA A 31 -4.78 -3.67 -14.08
CA ALA A 31 -5.73 -3.43 -13.00
C ALA A 31 -6.75 -2.34 -13.38
N VAL A 32 -6.27 -1.22 -13.95
CA VAL A 32 -7.12 -0.11 -14.43
C VAL A 32 -8.08 -0.56 -15.52
N GLN A 33 -7.59 -1.29 -16.51
CA GLN A 33 -8.42 -1.83 -17.57
C GLN A 33 -9.51 -2.75 -17.02
N SER A 34 -9.17 -3.57 -16.03
CA SER A 34 -10.07 -4.60 -15.50
C SER A 34 -11.20 -4.03 -14.67
N TYR A 35 -10.93 -3.14 -13.72
CA TYR A 35 -12.06 -2.56 -12.96
C TYR A 35 -12.91 -1.64 -13.84
N LYS A 36 -12.33 -1.01 -14.88
CA LYS A 36 -13.12 -0.25 -15.86
C LYS A 36 -14.00 -1.16 -16.71
N ALA A 37 -13.54 -2.35 -17.09
CA ALA A 37 -14.35 -3.34 -17.79
C ALA A 37 -15.53 -3.82 -16.93
N VAL A 38 -15.26 -4.15 -15.67
CA VAL A 38 -16.29 -4.50 -14.68
C VAL A 38 -17.29 -3.35 -14.50
N GLY A 39 -16.79 -2.12 -14.35
CA GLY A 39 -17.60 -0.91 -14.26
C GLY A 39 -18.51 -0.73 -15.46
N LYS A 40 -17.97 -0.84 -16.68
CA LYS A 40 -18.76 -0.76 -17.92
C LYS A 40 -19.83 -1.84 -18.00
N TYR A 41 -19.54 -3.05 -17.54
CA TYR A 41 -20.52 -4.13 -17.52
C TYR A 41 -21.66 -3.87 -16.53
N LEU A 42 -21.33 -3.45 -15.30
CA LEU A 42 -22.31 -3.12 -14.26
C LEU A 42 -23.17 -1.91 -14.62
N SER A 43 -22.63 -0.92 -15.32
CA SER A 43 -23.33 0.34 -15.66
C SER A 43 -23.87 0.41 -17.09
N SER A 44 -23.70 -0.62 -17.92
CA SER A 44 -24.20 -0.65 -19.30
C SER A 44 -25.70 -0.37 -19.39
N GLU A 45 -26.18 0.22 -20.48
CA GLU A 45 -27.62 0.53 -20.67
C GLU A 45 -28.52 -0.73 -20.58
N SER A 46 -27.99 -1.88 -20.99
CA SER A 46 -28.66 -3.18 -20.87
C SER A 46 -28.60 -3.78 -19.46
N SER A 47 -27.83 -3.19 -18.54
CA SER A 47 -27.72 -3.66 -17.17
C SER A 47 -29.03 -3.41 -16.42
N PRO A 48 -29.54 -4.40 -15.65
CA PRO A 48 -30.65 -4.19 -14.73
C PRO A 48 -30.28 -3.20 -13.59
N LEU A 49 -28.99 -2.88 -13.45
CA LEU A 49 -28.51 -1.94 -12.44
C LEU A 49 -28.42 -0.50 -12.97
N SER A 50 -28.54 -0.28 -14.28
CA SER A 50 -28.32 1.02 -14.93
C SER A 50 -29.16 2.16 -14.34
N GLU A 51 -30.41 1.87 -13.98
CA GLU A 51 -31.35 2.83 -13.37
C GLU A 51 -30.86 3.39 -12.01
N TYR A 52 -29.91 2.71 -11.36
CA TYR A 52 -29.32 3.13 -10.08
C TYR A 52 -27.99 3.87 -10.23
N GLU A 53 -27.54 4.06 -11.47
CA GLU A 53 -26.28 4.74 -11.83
C GLU A 53 -25.05 4.18 -11.08
N PRO A 54 -24.76 2.87 -11.16
CA PRO A 54 -23.60 2.29 -10.49
C PRO A 54 -22.30 2.82 -11.11
N TYR A 55 -21.32 3.11 -10.27
CA TYR A 55 -20.03 3.61 -10.70
C TYR A 55 -18.89 2.94 -9.92
N ILE A 56 -17.96 2.33 -10.65
CA ILE A 56 -16.81 1.63 -10.06
C ILE A 56 -15.62 2.58 -9.91
N LYS A 57 -15.01 2.60 -8.73
CA LYS A 57 -13.80 3.37 -8.39
C LYS A 57 -12.83 2.51 -7.58
N PRO A 58 -11.52 2.56 -7.82
CA PRO A 58 -10.53 1.98 -6.92
C PRO A 58 -10.54 2.67 -5.56
N GLN A 59 -10.14 1.92 -4.53
CA GLN A 59 -9.91 2.40 -3.18
C GLN A 59 -8.66 1.76 -2.56
N GLY A 60 -8.47 1.96 -1.26
CA GLY A 60 -7.44 1.26 -0.49
C GLY A 60 -6.02 1.58 -0.95
N SER A 61 -5.15 0.56 -0.93
CA SER A 61 -3.72 0.74 -1.19
C SER A 61 -3.41 1.24 -2.61
N PHE A 62 -4.30 0.99 -3.56
CA PHE A 62 -4.16 1.38 -4.96
C PHE A 62 -4.18 2.91 -5.12
N ILE A 63 -5.18 3.59 -4.54
CA ILE A 63 -5.33 5.05 -4.70
C ILE A 63 -4.35 5.88 -3.87
N ILE A 64 -3.76 5.31 -2.82
CA ILE A 64 -2.70 5.97 -2.03
C ILE A 64 -1.29 5.55 -2.47
N GLY A 65 -1.15 4.75 -3.54
CA GLY A 65 0.14 4.36 -4.11
C GLY A 65 1.00 3.45 -3.23
N THR A 66 0.38 2.65 -2.36
CA THR A 66 1.08 1.73 -1.42
C THR A 66 0.83 0.24 -1.71
N THR A 67 0.26 -0.09 -2.87
CA THR A 67 0.17 -1.47 -3.34
C THR A 67 1.57 -2.08 -3.48
N ILE A 68 1.70 -3.32 -3.01
CA ILE A 68 2.94 -4.11 -3.14
C ILE A 68 2.60 -5.43 -3.82
N GLN A 69 3.57 -5.99 -4.54
CA GLN A 69 3.48 -7.34 -5.08
C GLN A 69 3.44 -8.37 -3.95
N SER A 70 2.88 -9.56 -4.20
CA SER A 70 2.91 -10.67 -3.24
C SER A 70 4.35 -11.13 -2.94
N ILE A 71 4.53 -11.85 -1.83
CA ILE A 71 5.78 -12.58 -1.53
C ILE A 71 5.91 -13.83 -2.41
N GLU A 72 4.78 -14.43 -2.78
CA GLU A 72 4.73 -15.57 -3.67
C GLU A 72 4.90 -15.10 -5.11
N GLU A 73 5.71 -15.82 -5.89
CA GLU A 73 5.99 -15.49 -7.29
C GLU A 73 4.71 -15.44 -8.14
N ASP A 74 3.74 -16.26 -7.75
CA ASP A 74 2.45 -16.43 -8.39
C ASP A 74 1.30 -15.76 -7.63
N GLY A 75 1.60 -15.03 -6.56
CA GLY A 75 0.59 -14.45 -5.69
C GLY A 75 -0.11 -13.23 -6.29
N ASP A 76 -1.35 -13.03 -5.88
CA ASP A 76 -2.22 -12.00 -6.44
C ASP A 76 -1.96 -10.63 -5.81
N ILE A 77 -2.18 -9.58 -6.61
CA ILE A 77 -2.23 -8.20 -6.12
C ILE A 77 -3.65 -7.92 -5.59
N ASP A 78 -3.76 -7.29 -4.42
CA ASP A 78 -5.06 -6.85 -3.90
C ASP A 78 -5.51 -5.56 -4.60
N LEU A 79 -6.67 -5.61 -5.27
CA LEU A 79 -7.32 -4.48 -5.93
C LEU A 79 -8.70 -4.25 -5.31
N ASP A 80 -8.76 -3.32 -4.36
CA ASP A 80 -10.02 -2.91 -3.76
C ASP A 80 -10.75 -1.90 -4.66
N VAL A 81 -12.03 -2.15 -4.95
CA VAL A 81 -12.89 -1.22 -5.67
C VAL A 81 -14.24 -1.05 -4.98
N VAL A 82 -14.81 0.15 -5.08
CA VAL A 82 -16.16 0.47 -4.63
C VAL A 82 -17.08 0.47 -5.85
N CYS A 83 -18.19 -0.28 -5.78
CA CYS A 83 -19.34 -0.14 -6.66
C CYS A 83 -20.34 0.80 -6.00
N GLU A 84 -20.22 2.09 -6.32
CA GLU A 84 -21.00 3.18 -5.74
C GLU A 84 -22.32 3.34 -6.49
N PHE A 85 -23.43 3.20 -5.79
CA PHE A 85 -24.78 3.45 -6.30
C PHE A 85 -25.21 4.85 -5.87
N LYS A 86 -25.80 5.62 -6.79
CA LYS A 86 -26.38 6.93 -6.44
C LYS A 86 -27.79 6.80 -5.88
N ARG A 87 -28.47 5.72 -6.22
CA ARG A 87 -29.86 5.43 -5.86
C ARG A 87 -30.02 3.95 -5.57
N LYS A 88 -31.11 3.56 -4.93
CA LYS A 88 -31.54 2.17 -4.78
C LYS A 88 -33.06 2.11 -4.78
N LYS A 89 -33.64 0.91 -4.95
CA LYS A 89 -35.07 0.73 -4.63
C LYS A 89 -35.30 1.07 -3.16
N ILE A 90 -36.42 1.71 -2.87
CA ILE A 90 -36.77 2.10 -1.49
C ILE A 90 -36.80 0.88 -0.56
N THR A 91 -37.20 -0.29 -1.07
CA THR A 91 -37.26 -1.57 -0.36
C THR A 91 -35.93 -2.29 -0.21
N TRP A 92 -34.86 -1.82 -0.88
CA TRP A 92 -33.56 -2.49 -0.79
C TRP A 92 -32.90 -2.25 0.54
N THR A 93 -32.46 -3.36 1.14
CA THR A 93 -31.53 -3.41 2.26
C THR A 93 -30.11 -3.68 1.76
N GLN A 94 -29.14 -3.78 2.67
CA GLN A 94 -27.77 -4.16 2.32
C GLN A 94 -27.72 -5.49 1.55
N TYR A 95 -28.52 -6.48 1.97
CA TYR A 95 -28.66 -7.76 1.27
C TYR A 95 -29.05 -7.59 -0.19
N HIS A 96 -30.04 -6.75 -0.47
CA HIS A 96 -30.54 -6.55 -1.83
C HIS A 96 -29.50 -5.86 -2.71
N LEU A 97 -28.86 -4.80 -2.20
CA LEU A 97 -27.81 -4.09 -2.93
C LEU A 97 -26.62 -5.03 -3.24
N LYS A 98 -26.21 -5.81 -2.25
CA LYS A 98 -25.12 -6.77 -2.41
C LYS A 98 -25.45 -7.83 -3.45
N ASN A 99 -26.61 -8.47 -3.37
CA ASN A 99 -27.00 -9.50 -4.34
C ASN A 99 -27.26 -8.93 -5.74
N ALA A 100 -27.77 -7.71 -5.86
CA ALA A 100 -27.94 -7.07 -7.16
C ALA A 100 -26.61 -6.98 -7.94
N VAL A 101 -25.51 -6.63 -7.26
CA VAL A 101 -24.17 -6.65 -7.87
C VAL A 101 -23.71 -8.08 -8.16
N GLY A 102 -23.82 -8.98 -7.18
CA GLY A 102 -23.35 -10.37 -7.31
C GLY A 102 -24.06 -11.15 -8.41
N ASP A 103 -25.38 -11.01 -8.51
CA ASP A 103 -26.21 -11.71 -9.49
C ASP A 103 -25.94 -11.20 -10.91
N HIS A 104 -25.69 -9.90 -11.08
CA HIS A 104 -25.28 -9.36 -12.38
C HIS A 104 -23.90 -9.86 -12.79
N LEU A 105 -22.94 -9.96 -11.85
CA LEU A 105 -21.64 -10.58 -12.11
C LEU A 105 -21.78 -12.06 -12.52
N LYS A 106 -22.60 -12.84 -11.83
CA LYS A 106 -22.87 -14.26 -12.17
C LYS A 106 -23.55 -14.43 -13.53
N ALA A 107 -24.32 -13.44 -13.99
CA ALA A 107 -24.94 -13.48 -15.31
C ALA A 107 -23.91 -13.33 -16.46
N HIS A 108 -22.67 -12.93 -16.17
CA HIS A 108 -21.60 -12.82 -17.16
C HIS A 108 -20.73 -14.08 -17.16
N GLY A 109 -20.71 -14.86 -18.24
CA GLY A 109 -19.97 -16.13 -18.29
C GLY A 109 -18.46 -16.04 -17.98
N THR A 110 -17.82 -14.87 -18.15
CA THR A 110 -16.43 -14.68 -17.68
C THR A 110 -16.37 -14.34 -16.19
N TYR A 111 -17.22 -13.44 -15.69
CA TYR A 111 -17.12 -13.01 -14.29
C TYR A 111 -17.66 -14.08 -13.34
N GLU A 112 -18.66 -14.86 -13.76
CA GLU A 112 -19.12 -16.05 -13.04
C GLU A 112 -17.97 -17.02 -12.76
N ARG A 113 -17.11 -17.30 -13.76
CA ARG A 113 -15.95 -18.19 -13.62
C ARG A 113 -14.84 -17.62 -12.74
N LEU A 114 -14.73 -16.31 -12.67
CA LEU A 114 -13.73 -15.62 -11.84
C LEU A 114 -14.22 -15.36 -10.41
N LEU A 115 -15.53 -15.49 -10.16
CA LEU A 115 -16.14 -15.13 -8.88
C LEU A 115 -15.74 -16.12 -7.80
N ASP A 116 -15.18 -15.61 -6.71
CA ASP A 116 -14.90 -16.38 -5.50
C ASP A 116 -16.16 -16.48 -4.61
N GLU A 117 -16.04 -17.19 -3.48
CA GLU A 117 -17.08 -17.23 -2.45
C GLU A 117 -17.45 -15.81 -1.98
N GLU A 118 -18.72 -15.63 -1.60
CA GLU A 118 -19.22 -14.34 -1.15
C GLU A 118 -18.46 -13.88 0.11
N GLY A 119 -17.64 -12.83 -0.02
CA GLY A 119 -16.97 -12.19 1.09
C GLY A 119 -17.93 -11.53 2.07
N ARG A 120 -17.44 -11.09 3.24
CA ARG A 120 -18.26 -10.40 4.26
C ARG A 120 -18.91 -9.13 3.69
N ARG A 121 -18.12 -8.30 2.99
CA ARG A 121 -18.55 -6.99 2.49
C ARG A 121 -18.54 -6.93 0.96
N CYS A 122 -17.50 -7.44 0.33
CA CYS A 122 -17.32 -7.43 -1.13
C CYS A 122 -17.79 -8.72 -1.83
N TRP A 123 -17.79 -8.66 -3.15
CA TRP A 123 -17.66 -9.78 -4.09
C TRP A 123 -16.25 -9.77 -4.67
N THR A 124 -15.60 -10.93 -4.78
CA THR A 124 -14.20 -11.01 -5.20
C THR A 124 -14.11 -11.69 -6.57
N LEU A 125 -13.43 -11.04 -7.53
CA LEU A 125 -13.05 -11.65 -8.80
C LEU A 125 -11.56 -12.04 -8.74
N SER A 126 -11.28 -13.32 -8.93
CA SER A 126 -9.94 -13.91 -8.90
C SER A 126 -9.36 -14.00 -10.30
N TYR A 127 -8.66 -12.96 -10.75
CA TYR A 127 -7.98 -12.96 -12.04
C TYR A 127 -6.72 -13.83 -11.95
N ARG A 128 -6.78 -15.06 -12.46
CA ARG A 128 -5.70 -16.05 -12.44
C ARG A 128 -5.46 -16.68 -13.82
N GLU A 129 -5.55 -15.89 -14.90
CA GLU A 129 -5.41 -16.45 -16.25
C GLU A 129 -3.99 -17.02 -16.50
N GLU A 130 -3.92 -18.27 -16.94
CA GLU A 130 -2.68 -18.92 -17.34
C GLU A 130 -2.08 -18.20 -18.57
N GLY A 131 -0.80 -17.85 -18.50
CA GLY A 131 -0.07 -17.22 -19.61
C GLY A 131 -0.03 -15.69 -19.62
N VAL A 132 -0.80 -15.01 -18.78
CA VAL A 132 -0.71 -13.54 -18.63
C VAL A 132 -0.14 -13.18 -17.26
N THR A 133 1.18 -13.13 -17.15
CA THR A 133 1.92 -12.87 -15.89
C THR A 133 1.55 -11.54 -15.22
N ASN A 134 1.00 -10.58 -15.96
CA ASN A 134 0.66 -9.24 -15.46
C ASN A 134 -0.82 -9.10 -15.03
N GLN A 135 -1.61 -10.17 -15.11
CA GLN A 135 -3.05 -10.17 -14.77
C GLN A 135 -3.37 -11.11 -13.61
N ARG A 136 -2.64 -10.96 -12.51
CA ARG A 136 -2.88 -11.70 -11.26
C ARG A 136 -3.26 -10.77 -10.12
N TYR A 137 -4.55 -10.69 -9.85
CA TYR A 137 -5.11 -9.90 -8.77
C TYR A 137 -6.45 -10.43 -8.28
N HIS A 138 -6.71 -10.22 -7.00
CA HIS A 138 -8.04 -10.28 -6.43
C HIS A 138 -8.67 -8.90 -6.52
N MET A 139 -9.79 -8.80 -7.25
CA MET A 139 -10.57 -7.57 -7.32
C MET A 139 -11.75 -7.66 -6.36
N ASP A 140 -11.66 -6.95 -5.24
CA ASP A 140 -12.71 -6.86 -4.24
C ASP A 140 -13.68 -5.73 -4.58
N ILE A 141 -14.87 -6.09 -5.03
CA ILE A 141 -15.94 -5.16 -5.42
C ILE A 141 -16.85 -4.96 -4.22
N LEU A 142 -16.76 -3.81 -3.56
CA LEU A 142 -17.59 -3.42 -2.43
C LEU A 142 -18.85 -2.66 -2.89
N PRO A 143 -20.06 -3.24 -2.78
CA PRO A 143 -21.29 -2.50 -3.02
C PRO A 143 -21.50 -1.43 -1.95
N ALA A 144 -21.78 -0.22 -2.39
CA ALA A 144 -22.01 0.93 -1.53
C ALA A 144 -23.08 1.84 -2.12
N ILE A 145 -23.78 2.58 -1.27
CA ILE A 145 -24.67 3.67 -1.69
C ILE A 145 -24.18 4.98 -1.09
N VAL A 146 -24.30 6.07 -1.84
CA VAL A 146 -23.97 7.39 -1.34
C VAL A 146 -24.93 7.78 -0.22
N ALA A 147 -24.39 8.22 0.92
CA ALA A 147 -25.18 8.79 2.00
C ALA A 147 -25.71 10.18 1.58
N ASN A 148 -27.04 10.35 1.55
CA ASN A 148 -27.77 11.60 1.24
C ASN A 148 -27.17 12.56 0.18
N GLY A 149 -27.69 12.48 -1.06
CA GLY A 149 -27.81 13.65 -1.95
C GLY A 149 -26.62 14.06 -2.82
N TYR A 150 -25.51 13.32 -2.90
CA TYR A 150 -24.31 13.84 -3.58
C TYR A 150 -23.55 12.88 -4.50
N SER A 151 -23.82 12.96 -5.81
CA SER A 151 -22.90 12.42 -6.84
C SER A 151 -21.99 13.47 -7.51
N LEU A 152 -22.21 14.76 -7.23
CA LEU A 152 -21.62 15.85 -8.02
C LEU A 152 -20.37 16.52 -7.41
N LEU A 153 -19.95 16.14 -6.19
CA LEU A 153 -18.83 16.82 -5.50
C LEU A 153 -17.51 16.05 -5.46
N LEU A 154 -17.46 14.78 -5.90
CA LEU A 154 -16.24 13.98 -5.79
C LEU A 154 -15.09 14.61 -6.59
N GLU A 155 -15.33 14.94 -7.86
CA GLU A 155 -14.29 15.54 -8.72
C GLU A 155 -13.81 16.91 -8.23
N SER A 156 -14.70 17.75 -7.66
CA SER A 156 -14.32 19.02 -7.06
C SER A 156 -13.56 18.84 -5.74
N SER A 157 -13.91 17.83 -4.94
CA SER A 157 -13.27 17.57 -3.64
C SER A 157 -11.84 17.01 -3.76
N PHE A 158 -11.57 16.29 -4.84
CA PHE A 158 -10.23 15.83 -5.21
C PHE A 158 -9.35 16.94 -5.79
N LYS A 159 -9.96 17.97 -6.41
CA LYS A 159 -9.23 19.14 -6.90
C LYS A 159 -8.69 20.04 -5.80
N ASN A 160 -9.14 19.91 -4.56
CA ASN A 160 -8.66 20.72 -3.44
C ASN A 160 -8.33 19.84 -2.23
N LEU A 161 -7.08 19.38 -2.12
CA LEU A 161 -6.61 18.61 -0.94
C LEU A 161 -6.79 19.35 0.39
N MET A 162 -6.96 20.68 0.36
CA MET A 162 -7.18 21.53 1.53
C MET A 162 -8.63 21.58 2.03
N ASP A 163 -9.61 21.10 1.26
CA ASP A 163 -11.01 21.06 1.70
C ASP A 163 -11.19 19.94 2.75
N GLU A 164 -11.39 20.32 4.01
CA GLU A 164 -11.45 19.38 5.15
C GLU A 164 -12.83 18.73 5.34
N ASP A 165 -13.78 19.02 4.45
CA ASP A 165 -15.14 18.49 4.53
C ASP A 165 -15.22 17.05 4.01
N TYR A 166 -14.62 16.13 4.76
CA TYR A 166 -14.62 14.69 4.47
C TYR A 166 -16.03 14.10 4.53
N GLU A 167 -16.96 14.70 5.27
CA GLU A 167 -18.33 14.19 5.47
C GLU A 167 -19.08 14.01 4.14
N LYS A 168 -18.77 14.86 3.15
CA LYS A 168 -19.33 14.78 1.79
C LYS A 168 -18.95 13.54 0.98
N LEU A 169 -17.99 12.74 1.46
CA LEU A 169 -17.47 11.53 0.79
C LEU A 169 -17.95 10.24 1.47
N GLN A 170 -18.89 10.33 2.41
CA GLN A 170 -19.38 9.20 3.17
C GLN A 170 -20.22 8.24 2.31
N LEU A 171 -19.95 6.95 2.49
CA LEU A 171 -20.61 5.84 1.83
C LEU A 171 -21.24 4.93 2.86
N SER A 172 -22.45 4.47 2.58
CA SER A 172 -23.11 3.41 3.30
C SER A 172 -22.79 2.07 2.62
N ILE A 173 -22.01 1.21 3.29
CA ILE A 173 -21.44 -0.01 2.71
C ILE A 173 -22.19 -1.26 3.19
N THR A 174 -22.16 -2.33 2.39
CA THR A 174 -22.77 -3.61 2.76
C THR A 174 -21.87 -4.41 3.72
N ASP A 175 -22.46 -5.02 4.74
CA ASP A 175 -21.77 -5.93 5.66
C ASP A 175 -22.71 -7.05 6.14
N LYS A 176 -22.49 -8.27 5.65
CA LYS A 176 -23.39 -9.41 5.92
C LYS A 176 -23.37 -9.93 7.35
N GLU A 177 -22.41 -9.47 8.17
CA GLU A 177 -22.34 -9.79 9.59
C GLU A 177 -23.12 -8.78 10.47
N LYS A 178 -23.66 -7.69 9.90
CA LYS A 178 -24.46 -6.72 10.66
C LYS A 178 -25.89 -7.22 10.89
N SER A 179 -26.41 -7.00 12.08
CA SER A 179 -27.77 -7.41 12.47
C SER A 179 -28.86 -6.81 11.58
N ASN A 180 -28.64 -5.63 11.01
CA ASN A 180 -29.59 -4.94 10.14
C ASN A 180 -29.43 -5.27 8.64
N TYR A 181 -28.56 -6.21 8.26
CA TYR A 181 -28.26 -6.55 6.87
C TYR A 181 -29.51 -6.91 6.03
N TYR A 182 -30.45 -7.64 6.62
CA TYR A 182 -31.71 -8.04 5.99
C TYR A 182 -32.88 -7.10 6.23
N MET A 183 -32.75 -6.13 7.15
CA MET A 183 -33.89 -5.39 7.71
C MET A 183 -33.90 -3.92 7.33
N SER A 184 -32.75 -3.25 7.42
CA SER A 184 -32.69 -1.80 7.27
C SER A 184 -32.72 -1.39 5.80
N THR A 185 -33.74 -0.62 5.44
CA THR A 185 -33.87 0.05 4.14
C THR A 185 -33.28 1.46 4.13
N PHE A 186 -32.82 1.97 5.28
CA PHE A 186 -32.28 3.32 5.43
C PHE A 186 -30.75 3.27 5.38
N PRO A 187 -30.11 3.82 4.33
CA PRO A 187 -28.64 3.81 4.20
C PRO A 187 -27.91 4.36 5.43
N GLU A 188 -28.49 5.33 6.12
CA GLU A 188 -27.92 5.98 7.31
C GLU A 188 -27.71 5.00 8.48
N GLU A 189 -28.49 3.92 8.53
CA GLU A 189 -28.35 2.86 9.52
C GLU A 189 -27.33 1.79 9.12
N TRP A 190 -26.86 1.79 7.86
CA TRP A 190 -25.84 0.85 7.40
C TRP A 190 -24.46 1.26 7.93
N LEU A 191 -23.48 0.37 7.77
CA LEU A 191 -22.11 0.71 8.15
C LEU A 191 -21.60 1.86 7.28
N GLN A 192 -21.19 2.96 7.92
CA GLN A 192 -20.65 4.11 7.22
C GLN A 192 -19.13 3.99 7.03
N SER A 193 -18.65 4.34 5.84
CA SER A 193 -17.22 4.33 5.49
C SER A 193 -16.87 5.55 4.65
N ASN A 194 -15.60 5.95 4.64
CA ASN A 194 -15.12 7.08 3.86
C ASN A 194 -13.72 6.80 3.28
N PRO A 195 -13.61 5.87 2.30
CA PRO A 195 -12.32 5.46 1.75
C PRO A 195 -11.58 6.60 1.04
N TYR A 196 -12.31 7.52 0.41
CA TYR A 196 -11.71 8.65 -0.31
C TYR A 196 -11.25 9.76 0.64
N GLY A 197 -11.99 10.01 1.71
CA GLY A 197 -11.54 10.90 2.78
C GLY A 197 -10.28 10.37 3.45
N TYR A 198 -10.22 9.06 3.72
CA TYR A 198 -9.02 8.42 4.24
C TYR A 198 -7.82 8.58 3.29
N ALA A 199 -8.02 8.38 1.98
CA ALA A 199 -6.96 8.56 0.99
C ALA A 199 -6.47 10.01 0.93
N LYS A 200 -7.39 10.99 0.96
CA LYS A 200 -7.06 12.42 1.02
C LYS A 200 -6.26 12.77 2.28
N TRP A 201 -6.69 12.28 3.44
CA TRP A 201 -5.96 12.44 4.70
C TRP A 201 -4.54 11.86 4.60
N PHE A 202 -4.41 10.63 4.08
CA PHE A 202 -3.11 9.97 3.95
C PHE A 202 -2.18 10.76 3.01
N MET A 203 -2.68 11.20 1.86
CA MET A 203 -1.88 11.99 0.93
C MET A 203 -1.48 13.34 1.53
N LYS A 204 -2.35 14.01 2.30
CA LYS A 204 -1.97 15.22 3.06
C LYS A 204 -0.80 14.95 4.02
N ARG A 205 -0.77 13.79 4.69
CA ARG A 205 0.37 13.35 5.51
C ARG A 205 1.61 13.08 4.66
N ALA A 206 1.46 12.41 3.52
CA ALA A 206 2.58 12.09 2.63
C ALA A 206 3.24 13.36 2.05
N PHE A 207 2.45 14.40 1.78
CA PHE A 207 2.91 15.72 1.31
C PHE A 207 3.48 16.63 2.41
N LEU A 208 3.62 16.16 3.66
CA LEU A 208 4.38 16.90 4.67
C LEU A 208 5.86 17.01 4.31
N VAL A 209 6.35 16.14 3.43
CA VAL A 209 7.69 16.30 2.86
C VAL A 209 7.75 17.66 2.15
N GLY A 210 8.73 18.49 2.53
CA GLY A 210 8.79 19.89 2.10
C GLY A 210 8.88 20.10 0.58
N ASN A 211 9.10 21.36 0.17
CA ASN A 211 9.00 21.85 -1.21
C ASN A 211 9.69 21.03 -2.32
N GLN A 212 10.65 20.17 -1.99
CA GLN A 212 11.40 19.34 -2.95
C GLN A 212 10.49 18.39 -3.75
N PHE A 213 9.40 17.88 -3.17
CA PHE A 213 8.44 17.03 -3.87
C PHE A 213 7.19 17.79 -4.36
N ASN A 214 6.93 19.01 -3.86
CA ASN A 214 5.79 19.83 -4.30
C ASN A 214 5.86 20.21 -5.78
N ASN A 215 7.06 20.19 -6.40
CA ASN A 215 7.24 20.43 -7.84
C ASN A 215 7.00 19.18 -8.71
N LEU A 216 7.05 17.98 -8.12
CA LEU A 216 6.88 16.70 -8.84
C LEU A 216 5.44 16.20 -8.82
N TYR A 217 4.66 16.61 -7.83
CA TYR A 217 3.27 16.22 -7.68
C TYR A 217 2.40 17.46 -7.61
N SER A 218 1.43 17.57 -8.51
CA SER A 218 0.33 18.51 -8.32
C SER A 218 -0.52 17.98 -7.16
N LEU A 219 -0.59 18.73 -6.06
CA LEU A 219 -1.47 18.45 -4.92
C LEU A 219 -2.90 18.15 -5.40
N ASN A 220 -3.37 18.83 -6.46
CA ASN A 220 -4.73 18.69 -6.99
C ASN A 220 -4.94 17.47 -7.91
N GLU A 221 -3.89 16.78 -8.33
CA GLU A 221 -3.96 15.60 -9.20
C GLU A 221 -3.68 14.27 -8.49
N SER A 222 -3.26 14.32 -7.22
CA SER A 222 -2.69 13.17 -6.52
C SER A 222 -3.74 12.17 -5.99
N VAL A 223 -5.01 12.54 -6.02
CA VAL A 223 -6.13 11.65 -5.71
C VAL A 223 -7.18 11.79 -6.81
N LYS A 224 -6.95 11.15 -7.96
CA LYS A 224 -7.97 11.01 -9.00
C LYS A 224 -8.82 9.77 -8.72
N PRO A 225 -10.11 9.72 -9.11
CA PRO A 225 -10.91 8.49 -9.07
C PRO A 225 -10.25 7.33 -9.83
N THR A 226 -9.35 7.61 -10.76
CA THR A 226 -8.43 6.62 -11.36
C THR A 226 -7.04 7.24 -11.27
N PRO A 227 -6.16 6.79 -10.36
CA PRO A 227 -4.83 7.35 -10.25
C PRO A 227 -3.99 6.99 -11.49
N ASP A 228 -3.18 7.94 -11.95
CA ASP A 228 -2.13 7.67 -12.93
C ASP A 228 -1.01 6.85 -12.27
N TYR A 229 -0.27 6.06 -13.05
CA TYR A 229 0.85 5.30 -12.51
C TYR A 229 1.92 6.25 -11.95
N GLN A 230 2.25 6.08 -10.67
CA GLN A 230 3.26 6.87 -9.98
C GLN A 230 4.66 6.26 -10.21
N GLU A 231 5.45 6.88 -11.09
CA GLU A 231 6.84 6.51 -11.34
C GLU A 231 7.69 6.70 -10.09
N GLU A 232 7.62 7.90 -9.51
CA GLU A 232 8.20 8.20 -8.22
C GLU A 232 7.17 8.03 -7.11
N ARG A 233 7.65 7.74 -5.90
CA ARG A 233 6.81 7.65 -4.69
C ARG A 233 7.39 8.52 -3.59
N LEU A 234 6.50 9.13 -2.82
CA LEU A 234 6.84 9.94 -1.65
C LEU A 234 7.46 9.06 -0.55
N PRO A 235 8.33 9.62 0.32
CA PRO A 235 8.97 8.87 1.38
C PRO A 235 8.00 8.06 2.24
N LEU A 236 6.87 8.66 2.66
CA LEU A 236 5.85 7.96 3.45
C LEU A 236 5.25 6.76 2.71
N GLN A 237 4.97 6.87 1.41
CA GLN A 237 4.42 5.76 0.62
C GLN A 237 5.43 4.60 0.59
N ARG A 238 6.71 4.90 0.35
CA ARG A 238 7.80 3.92 0.33
C ARG A 238 7.98 3.25 1.71
N VAL A 239 7.92 4.01 2.80
CA VAL A 239 7.93 3.47 4.17
C VAL A 239 6.78 2.49 4.36
N VAL A 240 5.54 2.86 4.03
CA VAL A 240 4.38 1.96 4.17
C VAL A 240 4.57 0.66 3.36
N GLN A 241 5.09 0.75 2.13
CA GLN A 241 5.38 -0.44 1.31
C GLN A 241 6.42 -1.36 1.96
N LEU A 242 7.52 -0.80 2.48
CA LEU A 242 8.56 -1.55 3.19
C LEU A 242 8.00 -2.22 4.45
N LEU A 243 7.20 -1.50 5.25
CA LEU A 243 6.54 -2.04 6.44
C LEU A 243 5.60 -3.19 6.10
N LYS A 244 4.73 -3.03 5.09
CA LYS A 244 3.83 -4.09 4.62
C LYS A 244 4.61 -5.33 4.18
N ARG A 245 5.68 -5.15 3.39
CA ARG A 245 6.52 -6.25 2.93
C ARG A 245 7.20 -6.97 4.10
N HIS A 246 7.79 -6.22 5.03
CA HIS A 246 8.40 -6.81 6.21
C HIS A 246 7.39 -7.65 7.00
N ARG A 247 6.17 -7.13 7.18
CA ARG A 247 5.06 -7.87 7.81
C ARG A 247 4.77 -9.17 7.05
N ASP A 248 4.65 -9.12 5.73
CA ASP A 248 4.35 -10.32 4.96
C ASP A 248 5.46 -11.38 5.04
N VAL A 249 6.73 -10.97 4.97
CA VAL A 249 7.88 -11.89 5.12
C VAL A 249 7.97 -12.44 6.54
N TYR A 250 7.80 -11.61 7.57
CA TYR A 250 7.84 -12.04 8.97
C TYR A 250 6.78 -13.10 9.27
N PHE A 251 5.53 -12.87 8.88
CA PHE A 251 4.44 -13.81 9.11
C PHE A 251 4.42 -14.99 8.14
N SER A 252 5.13 -14.94 7.00
CA SER A 252 5.31 -16.13 6.14
C SER A 252 6.07 -17.26 6.84
N LYS A 253 6.86 -16.93 7.87
CA LYS A 253 7.64 -17.89 8.66
C LYS A 253 6.83 -18.49 9.82
N GLU A 254 5.67 -17.91 10.14
CA GLU A 254 4.78 -18.38 11.20
C GLU A 254 4.14 -19.71 10.80
N GLN A 255 4.35 -20.75 11.60
CA GLN A 255 3.86 -22.10 11.31
C GLN A 255 2.42 -22.30 11.79
N ASN A 256 1.99 -21.53 12.79
CA ASN A 256 0.62 -21.61 13.29
C ASN A 256 -0.31 -20.71 12.46
N ASP A 257 -1.18 -21.33 11.65
CA ASP A 257 -2.11 -20.64 10.76
C ASP A 257 -3.07 -19.69 11.47
N GLU A 258 -3.52 -20.02 12.67
CA GLU A 258 -4.43 -19.17 13.46
C GLU A 258 -3.74 -17.89 13.94
N ILE A 259 -2.44 -17.98 14.26
CA ILE A 259 -1.61 -16.83 14.59
C ILE A 259 -1.25 -16.04 13.31
N ARG A 260 -0.89 -16.74 12.24
CA ARG A 260 -0.47 -16.16 10.95
C ARG A 260 -1.55 -15.32 10.30
N LYS A 261 -2.80 -15.81 10.30
CA LYS A 261 -3.97 -15.08 9.76
C LYS A 261 -4.30 -13.83 10.57
N GLN A 262 -3.82 -13.73 11.81
CA GLN A 262 -4.00 -12.59 12.71
C GLN A 262 -2.83 -11.59 12.65
N LYS A 263 -2.06 -11.59 11.56
CA LYS A 263 -1.02 -10.58 11.30
C LYS A 263 -1.61 -9.15 11.26
N PRO A 264 -0.83 -8.09 11.57
CA PRO A 264 -1.31 -6.71 11.56
C PRO A 264 -1.91 -6.34 10.21
N ILE A 265 -3.12 -5.79 10.17
CA ILE A 265 -3.77 -5.41 8.91
C ILE A 265 -3.11 -4.18 8.30
N SER A 266 -3.14 -4.06 6.97
CA SER A 266 -2.48 -2.94 6.27
C SER A 266 -3.04 -1.58 6.66
N CYS A 267 -4.32 -1.49 7.02
CA CYS A 267 -4.93 -0.24 7.47
C CYS A 267 -4.32 0.27 8.79
N ILE A 268 -4.00 -0.62 9.74
CA ILE A 268 -3.28 -0.27 10.99
C ILE A 268 -1.89 0.25 10.67
N ILE A 269 -1.10 -0.49 9.88
CA ILE A 269 0.27 -0.12 9.50
C ILE A 269 0.29 1.25 8.82
N THR A 270 -0.60 1.45 7.84
CA THR A 270 -0.68 2.68 7.04
C THR A 270 -1.09 3.87 7.90
N THR A 271 -2.09 3.69 8.77
CA THR A 271 -2.60 4.76 9.65
C THR A 271 -1.54 5.18 10.66
N LEU A 272 -0.95 4.23 11.39
CA LEU A 272 0.06 4.57 12.39
C LEU A 272 1.34 5.13 11.75
N ALA A 273 1.76 4.61 10.60
CA ALA A 273 2.90 5.18 9.86
C ALA A 273 2.65 6.63 9.46
N ALA A 274 1.48 6.94 8.91
CA ALA A 274 1.14 8.29 8.51
C ALA A 274 1.03 9.26 9.70
N ARG A 275 0.50 8.80 10.84
CA ARG A 275 0.46 9.57 12.10
C ARG A 275 1.86 9.87 12.66
N ALA A 276 2.74 8.86 12.63
CA ALA A 276 4.12 8.95 13.12
C ALA A 276 5.03 9.78 12.20
N TYR A 277 4.72 9.89 10.92
CA TYR A 277 5.52 10.62 9.93
C TYR A 277 5.52 12.14 10.16
N ARG A 278 6.70 12.77 10.10
CA ARG A 278 6.90 14.20 10.39
C ARG A 278 7.40 14.99 9.18
N GLY A 279 7.35 14.42 7.99
CA GLY A 279 7.77 15.10 6.75
C GLY A 279 9.24 14.88 6.37
N GLU A 280 9.88 13.82 6.88
CA GLU A 280 11.25 13.46 6.54
C GLU A 280 11.41 13.22 5.04
N SER A 281 12.39 13.88 4.40
CA SER A 281 12.64 13.78 2.96
C SER A 281 13.46 12.55 2.56
N ASN A 282 14.37 12.12 3.42
CA ASN A 282 15.19 10.94 3.21
C ASN A 282 14.44 9.68 3.65
N LEU A 283 14.51 8.61 2.84
CA LEU A 283 13.73 7.40 3.10
C LEU A 283 14.16 6.71 4.41
N ILE A 284 15.47 6.66 4.70
CA ILE A 284 15.98 6.03 5.93
C ILE A 284 15.56 6.79 7.20
N ASP A 285 15.57 8.13 7.14
CA ASP A 285 15.12 8.98 8.26
C ASP A 285 13.60 8.85 8.47
N ALA A 286 12.83 8.81 7.37
CA ALA A 286 11.40 8.55 7.41
C ALA A 286 11.09 7.17 8.01
N MET A 287 11.83 6.13 7.62
CA MET A 287 11.65 4.77 8.12
C MET A 287 11.91 4.70 9.63
N TRP A 288 13.05 5.18 10.10
CA TRP A 288 13.38 5.18 11.54
C TRP A 288 12.46 6.10 12.34
N GLY A 289 12.14 7.28 11.81
CA GLY A 289 11.21 8.20 12.44
C GLY A 289 9.83 7.56 12.66
N VAL A 290 9.31 6.87 11.64
CA VAL A 290 8.05 6.14 11.74
C VAL A 290 8.17 4.99 12.74
N ILE A 291 9.17 4.11 12.63
CA ILE A 291 9.35 2.96 13.52
C ILE A 291 9.39 3.39 14.99
N ASN A 292 10.18 4.43 15.30
CA ASN A 292 10.42 4.87 16.67
C ASN A 292 9.21 5.56 17.32
N ARG A 293 8.27 6.10 16.51
CA ARG A 293 7.09 6.83 17.02
C ARG A 293 5.78 6.08 16.82
N MET A 294 5.77 5.00 16.03
CA MET A 294 4.55 4.29 15.63
C MET A 294 3.72 3.81 16.84
N ARG A 295 4.37 3.35 17.91
CA ARG A 295 3.69 2.90 19.14
C ARG A 295 2.99 4.03 19.86
N ASP A 296 3.59 5.22 19.86
CA ASP A 296 3.08 6.40 20.57
C ASP A 296 1.83 6.99 19.91
N GLU A 297 1.52 6.57 18.68
CA GLU A 297 0.33 7.00 17.93
C GLU A 297 -0.90 6.09 18.18
N ILE A 298 -0.77 5.09 19.06
CA ILE A 298 -1.87 4.24 19.55
C ILE A 298 -2.53 4.93 20.74
N GLU A 299 -3.83 5.15 20.65
CA GLU A 299 -4.61 5.79 21.71
C GLU A 299 -5.09 4.75 22.73
N PHE A 300 -5.44 5.20 23.94
CA PHE A 300 -6.18 4.42 24.92
C PHE A 300 -7.53 5.08 25.14
N ARG A 301 -8.61 4.29 25.07
CA ARG A 301 -9.98 4.79 25.29
C ARG A 301 -10.75 3.87 26.22
N TYR A 302 -11.42 4.45 27.20
CA TYR A 302 -12.35 3.74 28.06
C TYR A 302 -13.60 3.34 27.28
N ILE A 303 -13.92 2.06 27.28
CA ILE A 303 -15.11 1.52 26.60
C ILE A 303 -16.05 0.94 27.67
N PRO A 304 -17.22 1.57 27.89
CA PRO A 304 -18.17 1.13 28.93
C PRO A 304 -18.58 -0.34 28.82
N GLU A 305 -18.71 -0.86 27.59
CA GLU A 305 -19.08 -2.25 27.31
C GLU A 305 -18.04 -3.25 27.83
N TYR A 306 -16.77 -2.86 27.86
CA TYR A 306 -15.67 -3.68 28.40
C TYR A 306 -15.31 -3.33 29.85
N GLY A 307 -15.78 -2.18 30.35
CA GLY A 307 -15.46 -1.69 31.68
C GLY A 307 -13.99 -1.33 31.90
N MET A 308 -13.21 -1.18 30.82
CA MET A 308 -11.77 -0.92 30.87
C MET A 308 -11.31 -0.03 29.71
N GLU A 309 -10.10 0.53 29.84
CA GLU A 309 -9.41 1.15 28.70
C GLU A 309 -8.89 0.09 27.75
N ILE A 310 -9.10 0.31 26.45
CA ILE A 310 -8.55 -0.53 25.39
C ILE A 310 -7.68 0.30 24.45
N GLU A 311 -6.74 -0.36 23.78
CA GLU A 311 -6.00 0.22 22.68
C GLU A 311 -6.94 0.55 21.52
N TRP A 312 -6.80 1.76 21.00
CA TRP A 312 -7.69 2.34 20.01
C TRP A 312 -6.88 3.01 18.91
N ILE A 313 -7.16 2.61 17.67
CA ILE A 313 -6.57 3.22 16.48
C ILE A 313 -7.71 3.83 15.69
N SER A 314 -7.97 5.11 15.93
CA SER A 314 -9.12 5.78 15.32
C SER A 314 -8.94 5.93 13.80
N ASN A 315 -10.02 5.74 13.04
CA ASN A 315 -10.05 6.17 11.66
C ASN A 315 -9.92 7.70 11.63
N PRO A 316 -8.91 8.27 10.94
CA PRO A 316 -8.66 9.71 10.93
C PRO A 316 -9.79 10.55 10.31
N VAL A 317 -10.69 9.92 9.53
CA VAL A 317 -11.87 10.59 8.97
C VAL A 317 -13.19 10.12 9.60
N ASN A 318 -13.12 9.23 10.59
CA ASN A 318 -14.25 8.80 11.41
C ASN A 318 -13.75 8.34 12.77
N VAL A 319 -13.59 9.26 13.72
CA VAL A 319 -12.92 8.98 15.01
C VAL A 319 -13.65 7.96 15.90
N LEU A 320 -14.89 7.61 15.56
CA LEU A 320 -15.70 6.58 16.23
C LEU A 320 -15.38 5.17 15.73
N GLU A 321 -14.74 5.02 14.57
CA GLU A 321 -14.29 3.72 14.07
C GLU A 321 -12.91 3.37 14.64
N ASN A 322 -12.78 2.18 15.22
CA ASN A 322 -11.52 1.62 15.71
C ASN A 322 -10.99 0.57 14.72
N PHE A 323 -9.83 0.80 14.11
CA PHE A 323 -9.18 -0.22 13.27
C PHE A 323 -8.58 -1.39 14.08
N ALA A 324 -8.42 -1.22 15.39
CA ALA A 324 -7.97 -2.25 16.33
C ALA A 324 -9.15 -2.88 17.11
N ASP A 325 -10.38 -2.79 16.61
CA ASP A 325 -11.59 -3.33 17.26
C ASP A 325 -11.43 -4.79 17.71
N ARG A 326 -10.80 -5.62 16.86
CA ARG A 326 -10.55 -7.06 17.11
C ARG A 326 -9.31 -7.37 17.95
N TRP A 327 -8.59 -6.37 18.47
CA TRP A 327 -7.43 -6.63 19.33
C TRP A 327 -7.82 -7.19 20.69
N ASN A 328 -9.02 -6.84 21.17
CA ASN A 328 -9.51 -7.23 22.49
C ASN A 328 -10.47 -8.44 22.44
N ASP A 329 -10.67 -9.05 21.27
CA ASP A 329 -11.44 -10.28 21.13
C ASP A 329 -10.81 -11.39 21.97
N GLN A 330 -11.66 -12.27 22.52
CA GLN A 330 -11.19 -13.45 23.23
C GLN A 330 -10.32 -14.32 22.31
N ASN A 331 -9.12 -14.71 22.77
CA ASN A 331 -8.13 -15.46 22.00
C ASN A 331 -7.55 -14.72 20.78
N SER A 332 -7.62 -13.39 20.75
CA SER A 332 -6.97 -12.60 19.70
C SER A 332 -5.46 -12.58 19.88
N TYR A 333 -4.72 -12.90 18.81
CA TYR A 333 -3.26 -12.71 18.73
C TYR A 333 -2.88 -11.39 18.07
N ARG A 334 -3.86 -10.60 17.59
CA ARG A 334 -3.60 -9.43 16.71
C ARG A 334 -2.73 -8.36 17.37
N ARG A 335 -3.02 -8.05 18.62
CA ARG A 335 -2.26 -7.10 19.43
C ARG A 335 -0.81 -7.54 19.60
N ASP A 336 -0.61 -8.75 20.11
CA ASP A 336 0.73 -9.30 20.36
C ASP A 336 1.52 -9.47 19.05
N ASN A 337 0.83 -9.88 17.99
CA ASN A 337 1.37 -9.95 16.63
C ASN A 337 1.84 -8.59 16.12
N PHE A 338 1.13 -7.50 16.40
CA PHE A 338 1.57 -6.16 16.04
C PHE A 338 2.84 -5.77 16.77
N TYR A 339 2.87 -5.91 18.09
CA TYR A 339 4.03 -5.51 18.88
C TYR A 339 5.27 -6.35 18.56
N ARG A 340 5.16 -7.69 18.50
CA ARG A 340 6.30 -8.55 18.16
C ARG A 340 6.85 -8.28 16.76
N TRP A 341 5.97 -7.96 15.80
CA TRP A 341 6.39 -7.61 14.45
C TRP A 341 7.13 -6.27 14.42
N LEU A 342 6.65 -5.27 15.15
CA LEU A 342 7.28 -3.95 15.21
C LEU A 342 8.64 -4.00 15.94
N ASP A 343 8.77 -4.83 16.98
CA ASP A 343 10.07 -5.11 17.62
C ASP A 343 11.03 -5.80 16.65
N GLN A 344 10.57 -6.85 15.95
CA GLN A 344 11.41 -7.55 14.98
C GLN A 344 11.86 -6.63 13.84
N LEU A 345 10.97 -5.76 13.34
CA LEU A 345 11.32 -4.80 12.31
C LEU A 345 12.48 -3.89 12.73
N SER A 346 12.45 -3.40 13.96
CA SER A 346 13.53 -2.56 14.51
C SER A 346 14.85 -3.33 14.57
N ILE A 347 14.81 -4.60 15.00
CA ILE A 347 15.97 -5.49 15.10
C ILE A 347 16.56 -5.74 13.71
N ASP A 348 15.73 -6.14 12.75
CA ASP A 348 16.13 -6.50 11.39
C ASP A 348 16.74 -5.30 10.63
N LEU A 349 16.11 -4.12 10.75
CA LEU A 349 16.62 -2.91 10.11
C LEU A 349 17.96 -2.46 10.73
N ASN A 350 18.08 -2.53 12.06
CA ASN A 350 19.32 -2.22 12.74
C ASN A 350 20.44 -3.21 12.42
N ASP A 351 20.14 -4.52 12.30
CA ASP A 351 21.12 -5.52 11.87
C ASP A 351 21.64 -5.19 10.46
N ALA A 352 20.74 -4.97 9.50
CA ALA A 352 21.09 -4.65 8.11
C ALA A 352 21.95 -3.39 7.98
N GLU A 353 21.63 -2.33 8.72
CA GLU A 353 22.36 -1.06 8.70
C GLU A 353 23.78 -1.20 9.29
N ASN A 354 23.95 -2.07 10.28
CA ASN A 354 25.22 -2.29 10.97
C ASN A 354 26.12 -3.35 10.30
N LYS A 355 25.61 -4.13 9.33
CA LYS A 355 26.47 -5.03 8.53
C LYS A 355 27.50 -4.23 7.72
N THR A 356 28.61 -4.90 7.45
CA THR A 356 29.65 -4.47 6.52
C THR A 356 29.79 -5.49 5.39
N GLY A 357 30.09 -5.00 4.19
CA GLY A 357 30.14 -5.81 2.97
C GLY A 357 28.75 -6.00 2.33
N LEU A 358 28.67 -5.77 1.01
CA LEU A 358 27.42 -5.82 0.26
C LEU A 358 26.70 -7.17 0.38
N GLN A 359 27.46 -8.28 0.44
CA GLN A 359 26.91 -9.62 0.59
C GLN A 359 26.14 -9.78 1.90
N ASN A 360 26.73 -9.37 3.02
CA ASN A 360 26.10 -9.50 4.33
C ASN A 360 24.86 -8.60 4.46
N ILE A 361 24.90 -7.40 3.89
CA ILE A 361 23.73 -6.49 3.82
C ILE A 361 22.63 -7.12 2.98
N SER A 362 22.98 -7.69 1.81
CA SER A 362 22.04 -8.37 0.92
C SER A 362 21.37 -9.57 1.59
N GLU A 363 22.14 -10.39 2.31
CA GLU A 363 21.61 -11.55 3.04
C GLU A 363 20.66 -11.12 4.16
N SER A 364 21.04 -10.13 4.97
CA SER A 364 20.21 -9.57 6.04
C SER A 364 18.90 -9.01 5.50
N LEU A 365 18.95 -8.14 4.48
CA LEU A 365 17.75 -7.58 3.86
C LEU A 365 16.90 -8.66 3.16
N SER A 366 17.51 -9.66 2.53
CA SER A 366 16.79 -10.76 1.88
C SER A 366 15.97 -11.56 2.88
N ALA A 367 16.49 -11.74 4.11
CA ALA A 367 15.78 -12.44 5.17
C ALA A 367 14.54 -11.68 5.66
N SER A 368 14.54 -10.34 5.58
CA SER A 368 13.51 -9.47 6.15
C SER A 368 12.52 -8.90 5.12
N PHE A 369 12.96 -8.70 3.88
CA PHE A 369 12.15 -8.12 2.78
C PHE A 369 11.92 -9.07 1.60
N GLY A 370 12.50 -10.27 1.66
CA GLY A 370 12.39 -11.29 0.61
C GLY A 370 13.56 -11.23 -0.37
N ARG A 371 14.03 -12.40 -0.79
CA ARG A 371 15.25 -12.56 -1.61
C ARG A 371 15.14 -11.88 -2.98
N LYS A 372 14.06 -12.14 -3.72
CA LYS A 372 13.87 -11.67 -5.11
C LYS A 372 13.95 -10.13 -5.25
N PRO A 373 13.18 -9.32 -4.50
CA PRO A 373 13.23 -7.87 -4.65
C PRO A 373 14.55 -7.25 -4.16
N VAL A 374 15.19 -7.86 -3.14
CA VAL A 374 16.50 -7.43 -2.65
C VAL A 374 17.58 -7.70 -3.69
N GLN A 375 17.65 -8.92 -4.24
CA GLN A 375 18.61 -9.25 -5.31
C GLN A 375 18.44 -8.36 -6.54
N ALA A 376 17.20 -8.05 -6.93
CA ALA A 376 16.94 -7.10 -8.01
C ALA A 376 17.48 -5.69 -7.69
N ALA A 377 17.34 -5.22 -6.45
CA ALA A 377 17.86 -3.92 -6.04
C ALA A 377 19.40 -3.88 -6.07
N PHE A 378 20.07 -4.94 -5.59
CA PHE A 378 21.53 -5.07 -5.67
C PHE A 378 22.01 -5.19 -7.13
N GLY A 379 21.27 -5.89 -7.99
CA GLY A 379 21.55 -5.97 -9.42
C GLY A 379 21.51 -4.58 -10.09
N GLN A 380 20.47 -3.79 -9.82
CA GLN A 380 20.36 -2.41 -10.32
C GLN A 380 21.49 -1.51 -9.84
N ILE A 381 21.95 -1.67 -8.59
CA ILE A 381 23.12 -0.93 -8.07
C ILE A 381 24.39 -1.36 -8.80
N ALA A 382 24.59 -2.67 -9.02
CA ALA A 382 25.76 -3.20 -9.72
C ALA A 382 25.80 -2.75 -11.19
N ASP A 383 24.66 -2.76 -11.88
CA ASP A 383 24.54 -2.26 -13.25
C ASP A 383 24.87 -0.76 -13.33
N HIS A 384 24.34 0.05 -12.40
CA HIS A 384 24.66 1.47 -12.32
C HIS A 384 26.16 1.72 -12.08
N MET A 385 26.78 0.96 -11.16
CA MET A 385 28.22 1.03 -10.92
C MET A 385 29.03 0.64 -12.16
N ARG A 386 28.60 -0.39 -12.91
CA ARG A 386 29.24 -0.79 -14.17
C ARG A 386 29.16 0.32 -15.22
N ASP A 387 28.02 0.99 -15.34
CA ASP A 387 27.84 2.11 -16.28
C ASP A 387 28.71 3.32 -15.90
N LEU A 388 28.84 3.60 -14.60
CA LEU A 388 29.78 4.59 -14.10
C LEU A 388 31.23 4.22 -14.43
N THR A 389 31.61 2.94 -14.29
CA THR A 389 32.97 2.48 -14.63
C THR A 389 33.21 2.63 -16.12
N ASN A 390 32.24 2.26 -16.95
CA ASN A 390 32.33 2.35 -18.40
C ASN A 390 32.44 3.79 -18.91
N SER A 391 31.86 4.75 -18.18
CA SER A 391 31.93 6.18 -18.46
C SER A 391 33.10 6.91 -17.77
N GLY A 392 33.94 6.18 -17.01
CA GLY A 392 35.08 6.76 -16.29
C GLY A 392 34.72 7.59 -15.06
N ASN A 393 33.46 7.52 -14.61
CA ASN A 393 32.92 8.31 -13.49
C ASN A 393 32.83 7.52 -12.17
N ASN A 394 33.15 6.22 -12.19
CA ASN A 394 33.15 5.41 -10.98
C ASN A 394 34.46 5.60 -10.20
N ASN A 395 34.32 5.87 -8.92
CA ASN A 395 35.43 6.13 -8.03
C ASN A 395 35.29 5.32 -6.74
N ILE A 396 36.43 5.04 -6.10
CA ILE A 396 36.50 4.46 -4.76
C ILE A 396 37.09 5.46 -3.77
N ASP A 397 36.41 5.65 -2.65
CA ASP A 397 36.98 6.30 -1.47
C ASP A 397 37.70 5.24 -0.63
N ARG A 398 39.03 5.33 -0.57
CA ARG A 398 39.88 4.36 0.15
C ARG A 398 39.67 4.36 1.66
N ASN A 399 39.22 5.46 2.26
CA ASN A 399 39.07 5.55 3.71
C ASN A 399 37.80 4.84 4.18
N ASN A 400 36.73 4.92 3.38
CA ASN A 400 35.41 4.42 3.74
C ASN A 400 35.00 3.19 2.93
N GLY A 401 35.81 2.77 1.94
CA GLY A 401 35.51 1.63 1.07
C GLY A 401 34.30 1.84 0.16
N LEU A 402 33.92 3.10 -0.10
CA LEU A 402 32.73 3.45 -0.88
C LEU A 402 33.05 3.44 -2.37
N VAL A 403 32.17 2.83 -3.17
CA VAL A 403 32.27 2.78 -4.62
C VAL A 403 31.09 3.56 -5.23
N GLY A 404 31.34 4.46 -6.18
CA GLY A 404 30.30 5.21 -6.89
C GLY A 404 30.79 6.53 -7.50
N LEU A 405 29.84 7.42 -7.80
CA LEU A 405 30.14 8.79 -8.24
C LEU A 405 30.95 9.54 -7.16
N ALA A 406 31.91 10.35 -7.61
CA ALA A 406 32.64 11.25 -6.71
C ALA A 406 31.66 12.25 -6.08
N THR A 407 31.43 12.16 -4.77
CA THR A 407 30.61 13.13 -4.03
C THR A 407 31.50 14.21 -3.42
N ALA A 408 31.01 15.45 -3.42
CA ALA A 408 31.69 16.58 -2.78
C ALA A 408 31.95 16.26 -1.30
N GLY A 409 33.21 16.38 -0.85
CA GLY A 409 33.63 16.12 0.52
C GLY A 409 34.45 14.85 0.76
N LEU A 410 34.58 13.96 -0.23
CA LEU A 410 35.49 12.82 -0.15
C LEU A 410 36.92 13.25 -0.55
N THR A 411 37.91 12.97 0.30
CA THR A 411 39.30 13.42 0.11
C THR A 411 40.23 12.36 -0.49
N SER A 412 39.80 11.09 -0.52
CA SER A 412 40.64 9.93 -0.88
C SER A 412 40.11 9.16 -2.09
N ILE A 413 39.67 9.89 -3.11
CA ILE A 413 38.97 9.38 -4.29
C ILE A 413 39.98 8.83 -5.31
N ASN A 414 39.82 7.58 -5.75
CA ASN A 414 40.55 7.02 -6.89
C ASN A 414 39.56 6.53 -7.96
N PRO A 415 39.79 6.81 -9.25
CA PRO A 415 38.95 6.27 -10.31
C PRO A 415 39.11 4.75 -10.39
N ILE A 416 37.97 4.06 -10.55
CA ILE A 416 37.96 2.63 -10.84
C ILE A 416 38.22 2.46 -12.33
N LYS A 417 39.30 1.75 -12.65
CA LYS A 417 39.68 1.48 -14.04
C LYS A 417 38.60 0.64 -14.72
N LYS A 418 38.42 0.89 -16.00
CA LYS A 418 37.63 0.02 -16.87
C LYS A 418 38.29 -1.37 -16.91
N HIS A 419 37.49 -2.40 -16.79
CA HIS A 419 37.96 -3.77 -16.98
C HIS A 419 37.86 -4.09 -18.47
N ASP A 420 39.01 -4.26 -19.10
CA ASP A 420 39.11 -4.77 -20.46
C ASP A 420 39.37 -6.27 -20.34
N PHE A 421 38.56 -7.10 -21.02
CA PHE A 421 38.65 -8.57 -20.93
C PHE A 421 40.00 -9.13 -21.44
N TYR A 422 40.80 -8.29 -22.09
CA TYR A 422 42.17 -8.61 -22.45
C TYR A 422 43.05 -8.39 -21.23
N GLY A 423 43.40 -9.48 -20.55
CA GLY A 423 44.61 -9.51 -19.74
C GLY A 423 45.75 -8.93 -20.57
N THR A 424 46.51 -8.02 -19.98
CA THR A 424 47.66 -7.35 -20.58
C THR A 424 48.46 -8.30 -21.46
N ASN A 425 48.37 -8.13 -22.78
CA ASN A 425 49.48 -8.49 -23.65
C ASN A 425 50.53 -7.39 -23.43
N GLU A 426 51.28 -7.50 -22.34
CA GLU A 426 52.62 -6.94 -22.28
C GLU A 426 53.45 -7.75 -23.27
N GLU A 427 53.64 -7.22 -24.48
CA GLU A 427 54.84 -7.49 -25.26
C GLU A 427 55.80 -6.33 -25.00
N GLU A 428 56.98 -6.69 -24.49
CA GLU A 428 58.15 -5.83 -24.22
C GLU A 428 58.63 -5.04 -25.44
#